data_AF-A0A969KAL1-F1
#
_entry.id   AF-A0A969KAL1-F1
#
_cell.length_a   1.000
_cell.length_b   1.000
_cell.length_c   1.000
_cell.angle_alpha   90.00
_cell.angle_beta   90.00
_cell.angle_gamma   90.00
#
_symmetry.space_group_name_H-M   'P 1'
#
loop_
_entity.id
_entity.type
_entity.pdbx_description
1 polymer ?
#
loop_
_entity_poly.entity_id
_entity_poly.type
_entity_poly.pdbx_seq_one_letter_code
_entity_poly.pdbx_strand_id
1 'polypeptide(L)'
;MALLNIYTAIAVVVFAIGLSLHLSRWLAAATVRRRFRGITRDFEGGPQPMGMVEAVKAVLYDPVKHFYRRANPAWSRGYMLYHIAIVTKAVGYGLAALFLGFHLLMGNPVPDIATHTEASYNYAPGNLAAIVFGSGEPLQAHFLFGDILGTGFVYLTAVALILAVVGNLHMLYTVLKNRGASAIIQDIDQAARGIRSQGTPKWDRVAVRLIIFAIIWADILARLHLADWMIYIHSALGMTLLLMFPFTYLFHMIYNVIALAYSARRRMVRTVA
;
A
#
# COMPACT_ATOMS: atom_id res chain seq x y z
N MET A 1 5.55 26.45 1.03
CA MET A 1 6.85 25.78 1.30
C MET A 1 7.17 25.68 2.79
N ALA A 2 7.23 26.78 3.56
CA ALA A 2 7.59 26.74 4.99
C ALA A 2 6.75 25.76 5.83
N LEU A 3 5.41 25.77 5.67
CA LEU A 3 4.51 24.83 6.36
C LEU A 3 4.83 23.36 6.03
N LEU A 4 5.07 23.06 4.75
CA LEU A 4 5.38 21.70 4.31
C LEU A 4 6.72 21.23 4.86
N ASN A 5 7.72 22.11 4.96
CA ASN A 5 9.02 21.75 5.55
C ASN A 5 8.87 21.31 7.02
N ILE A 6 8.13 22.08 7.82
CA ILE A 6 7.85 21.76 9.23
C ILE A 6 7.03 20.46 9.31
N TYR A 7 5.97 20.37 8.52
CA TYR A 7 5.07 19.22 8.51
C TYR A 7 5.78 17.92 8.14
N THR A 8 6.57 17.93 7.06
CA THR A 8 7.33 16.76 6.61
C THR A 8 8.28 16.27 7.69
N ALA A 9 9.03 17.18 8.34
CA ALA A 9 9.95 16.81 9.42
C ALA A 9 9.20 16.14 10.59
N ILE A 10 8.09 16.73 11.04
CA ILE A 10 7.25 16.16 12.11
C ILE A 10 6.72 14.77 11.70
N ALA A 11 6.22 14.64 10.47
CA ALA A 11 5.65 13.40 9.97
C ALA A 11 6.66 12.25 9.92
N VAL A 12 7.90 12.52 9.49
CA VAL A 12 9.00 11.54 9.52
C VAL A 12 9.30 11.09 10.95
N VAL A 13 9.41 12.03 11.90
CA VAL A 13 9.71 11.71 13.30
C VAL A 13 8.60 10.86 13.92
N VAL A 14 7.34 11.25 13.74
CA VAL A 14 6.18 10.51 14.25
C VAL A 14 6.09 9.11 13.64
N PHE A 15 6.32 8.99 12.33
CA PHE A 15 6.40 7.71 11.65
C PHE A 15 7.49 6.82 12.24
N ALA A 16 8.70 7.34 12.43
CA ALA A 16 9.84 6.59 12.97
C ALA A 16 9.53 6.07 14.39
N ILE A 17 8.98 6.92 15.27
CA ILE A 17 8.57 6.52 16.62
C ILE A 17 7.53 5.39 16.55
N GLY A 18 6.48 5.56 15.76
CA GLY A 18 5.43 4.55 15.62
C GLY A 18 5.97 3.23 15.09
N LEU A 19 6.80 3.29 14.04
CA LEU A 19 7.42 2.09 13.46
C LEU A 19 8.32 1.37 14.48
N SER A 20 9.17 2.10 15.22
CA SER A 20 10.03 1.53 16.26
C SER A 20 9.23 0.86 17.39
N LEU A 21 8.09 1.42 17.80
CA LEU A 21 7.21 0.80 18.80
C LEU A 21 6.60 -0.52 18.30
N HIS A 22 6.18 -0.58 17.03
CA HIS A 22 5.64 -1.81 16.45
C HIS A 22 6.71 -2.87 16.21
N LEU A 23 7.88 -2.47 15.69
CA LEU A 23 9.00 -3.38 15.45
C LEU A 23 9.57 -3.93 16.75
N SER A 24 9.71 -3.12 17.81
CA SER A 24 10.17 -3.60 19.12
C SER A 24 9.21 -4.62 19.74
N ARG A 25 7.89 -4.39 19.66
CA ARG A 25 6.88 -5.37 20.09
C ARG A 25 6.93 -6.65 19.26
N TRP A 26 7.13 -6.53 17.95
CA TRP A 26 7.27 -7.70 17.08
C TRP A 26 8.54 -8.49 17.38
N LEU A 27 9.69 -7.83 17.54
CA LEU A 27 10.96 -8.44 17.94
C LEU A 27 10.83 -9.14 19.30
N ALA A 28 10.20 -8.50 20.28
CA ALA A 28 9.89 -9.11 21.57
C ALA A 28 9.00 -10.36 21.40
N ALA A 29 7.96 -10.30 20.57
CA ALA A 29 7.10 -11.45 20.29
C ALA A 29 7.82 -12.57 19.51
N ALA A 30 8.76 -12.24 18.63
CA ALA A 30 9.53 -13.20 17.84
C ALA A 30 10.58 -13.94 18.69
N THR A 31 11.16 -13.27 19.68
CA THR A 31 12.13 -13.86 20.62
C THR A 31 11.47 -14.78 21.65
N VAL A 32 10.20 -14.54 22.00
CA VAL A 32 9.42 -15.47 22.83
C VAL A 32 9.03 -16.68 21.99
N ARG A 33 9.72 -17.82 22.21
CA ARG A 33 9.39 -19.12 21.58
C ARG A 33 7.98 -19.57 22.00
N ARG A 34 6.96 -19.15 21.26
CA ARG A 34 5.62 -19.73 21.37
C ARG A 34 5.61 -21.06 20.62
N ARG A 35 5.49 -22.17 21.35
CA ARG A 35 5.23 -23.48 20.72
C ARG A 35 3.89 -23.38 20.00
N PHE A 36 3.88 -23.73 18.72
CA PHE A 36 2.64 -23.96 17.98
C PHE A 36 1.89 -25.12 18.63
N ARG A 37 1.02 -24.82 19.61
CA ARG A 37 0.01 -25.77 20.10
C ARG A 37 -1.14 -25.74 19.11
N GLY A 38 -1.13 -26.69 18.17
CA GLY A 38 -2.16 -26.73 17.14
C GLY A 38 -2.03 -27.92 16.23
N ILE A 39 -1.81 -29.10 16.81
CA ILE A 39 -2.04 -30.34 16.07
C ILE A 39 -3.50 -30.69 16.33
N THR A 40 -4.43 -30.18 15.53
CA THR A 40 -5.76 -30.79 15.38
C THR A 40 -5.58 -32.06 14.55
N ARG A 41 -4.89 -33.06 15.12
CA ARG A 41 -4.67 -34.37 14.49
C ARG A 41 -5.99 -35.10 14.29
N ASP A 42 -6.95 -34.80 15.16
CA ASP A 42 -8.21 -35.54 15.33
C ASP A 42 -9.42 -34.82 14.74
N PHE A 43 -9.22 -33.74 13.97
CA PHE A 43 -10.34 -33.17 13.20
C PHE A 43 -10.58 -34.05 11.97
N GLU A 44 -11.60 -34.90 12.02
CA GLU A 44 -12.08 -35.62 10.86
C GLU A 44 -12.43 -34.61 9.75
N GLY A 45 -11.80 -34.74 8.58
CA GLY A 45 -11.91 -33.77 7.49
C GLY A 45 -10.93 -32.57 7.55
N GLY A 46 -9.97 -32.57 8.47
CA GLY A 46 -8.92 -31.55 8.51
C GLY A 46 -8.07 -31.50 7.23
N PRO A 47 -7.53 -30.32 6.85
CA PRO A 47 -6.78 -30.16 5.60
C PRO A 47 -5.57 -31.11 5.55
N GLN A 48 -5.32 -31.67 4.36
CA GLN A 48 -4.16 -32.51 4.08
C GLN A 48 -2.87 -31.68 4.18
N PRO A 49 -1.74 -32.28 4.62
CA PRO A 49 -0.45 -31.62 4.55
C PRO A 49 -0.13 -31.26 3.10
N MET A 50 0.43 -30.08 2.91
CA MET A 50 0.73 -29.53 1.59
C MET A 50 2.10 -28.88 1.59
N GLY A 51 2.74 -28.81 0.42
CA GLY A 51 4.01 -28.10 0.25
C GLY A 51 3.86 -26.60 0.51
N MET A 52 5.00 -25.91 0.70
CA MET A 52 5.01 -24.48 1.00
C MET A 52 4.31 -23.65 -0.09
N VAL A 53 4.53 -24.00 -1.36
CA VAL A 53 3.94 -23.26 -2.50
C VAL A 53 2.43 -23.43 -2.52
N GLU A 54 1.94 -24.66 -2.32
CA GLU A 54 0.52 -24.99 -2.22
C GLU A 54 -0.10 -24.31 -1.00
N ALA A 55 0.59 -24.28 0.14
CA ALA A 55 0.14 -23.60 1.35
C ALA A 55 -0.02 -22.10 1.15
N VAL A 56 0.96 -21.44 0.52
CA VAL A 56 0.89 -20.02 0.18
C VAL A 56 -0.28 -19.75 -0.78
N LYS A 57 -0.44 -20.59 -1.81
CA LYS A 57 -1.56 -20.49 -2.75
C LYS A 57 -2.91 -20.66 -2.04
N ALA A 58 -3.03 -21.64 -1.15
CA ALA A 58 -4.24 -21.91 -0.37
C ALA A 58 -4.61 -20.78 0.60
N VAL A 59 -3.63 -20.00 1.07
CA VAL A 59 -3.85 -18.84 1.94
C VAL A 59 -4.19 -17.58 1.14
N LEU A 60 -3.50 -17.33 0.02
CA LEU A 60 -3.65 -16.09 -0.75
C LEU A 60 -4.75 -16.15 -1.79
N TYR A 61 -4.78 -17.21 -2.58
CA TYR A 61 -5.53 -17.26 -3.83
C TYR A 61 -6.90 -17.92 -3.64
N ASP A 62 -6.95 -19.05 -2.94
CA ASP A 62 -8.18 -19.84 -2.84
C ASP A 62 -9.32 -19.07 -2.15
N PRO A 63 -9.10 -18.32 -1.05
CA PRO A 63 -10.17 -17.55 -0.43
C PRO A 63 -10.69 -16.43 -1.35
N VAL A 64 -9.79 -15.80 -2.10
CA VAL A 64 -10.13 -14.73 -3.06
C VAL A 64 -10.97 -15.30 -4.19
N LYS A 65 -10.54 -16.42 -4.78
CA LYS A 65 -11.24 -17.06 -5.90
C LYS A 65 -12.59 -17.62 -5.48
N HIS A 66 -12.66 -18.28 -4.34
CA HIS A 66 -13.85 -19.00 -3.91
C HIS A 66 -14.89 -18.09 -3.25
N PHE A 67 -14.46 -17.25 -2.29
CA PHE A 67 -15.39 -16.43 -1.51
C PHE A 67 -15.48 -15.00 -2.05
N TYR A 68 -14.39 -14.23 -1.99
CA TYR A 68 -14.44 -12.78 -2.20
C TYR A 68 -14.88 -12.39 -3.62
N ARG A 69 -14.32 -13.05 -4.65
CA ARG A 69 -14.64 -12.76 -6.05
C ARG A 69 -16.07 -13.12 -6.39
N ARG A 70 -16.63 -14.17 -5.79
CA ARG A 70 -18.03 -14.59 -6.02
C ARG A 70 -19.00 -13.74 -5.23
N ALA A 71 -18.72 -13.47 -3.95
CA ALA A 71 -19.58 -12.67 -3.08
C ALA A 71 -19.79 -11.25 -3.63
N ASN A 72 -18.70 -10.63 -4.12
CA ASN A 72 -18.73 -9.26 -4.65
C ASN A 72 -17.61 -9.05 -5.70
N PRO A 73 -17.87 -9.37 -6.98
CA PRO A 73 -16.86 -9.29 -8.04
C PRO A 73 -16.33 -7.87 -8.27
N ALA A 74 -17.19 -6.86 -8.14
CA ALA A 74 -16.80 -5.46 -8.32
C ALA A 74 -15.82 -5.01 -7.23
N TRP A 75 -16.12 -5.34 -5.97
CA TRP A 75 -15.22 -5.09 -4.85
C TRP A 75 -13.88 -5.83 -5.02
N SER A 76 -13.93 -7.13 -5.31
CA SER A 76 -12.72 -7.96 -5.43
C SER A 76 -11.80 -7.46 -6.54
N ARG A 77 -12.35 -7.10 -7.72
CA ARG A 77 -11.56 -6.48 -8.80
C ARG A 77 -10.97 -5.13 -8.36
N GLY A 78 -11.81 -4.25 -7.80
CA GLY A 78 -11.36 -2.93 -7.34
C GLY A 78 -10.23 -3.03 -6.32
N TYR A 79 -10.39 -3.92 -5.34
CA TYR A 79 -9.40 -4.22 -4.31
C TYR A 79 -8.08 -4.71 -4.92
N MET A 80 -8.13 -5.66 -5.86
CA MET A 80 -6.92 -6.21 -6.49
C MET A 80 -6.17 -5.15 -7.30
N LEU A 81 -6.85 -4.41 -8.17
CA LEU A 81 -6.23 -3.35 -8.98
C LEU A 81 -5.62 -2.26 -8.11
N TYR A 82 -6.34 -1.85 -7.08
CA TYR A 82 -5.88 -0.86 -6.11
C TYR A 82 -4.64 -1.33 -5.34
N HIS A 83 -4.60 -2.58 -4.85
CA HIS A 83 -3.44 -3.06 -4.10
C HIS A 83 -2.22 -3.24 -4.99
N ILE A 84 -2.39 -3.70 -6.24
CA ILE A 84 -1.29 -3.75 -7.21
C ILE A 84 -0.72 -2.34 -7.39
N ALA A 85 -1.58 -1.35 -7.62
CA ALA A 85 -1.15 0.03 -7.79
C ALA A 85 -0.43 0.59 -6.55
N ILE A 86 -1.02 0.43 -5.36
CA ILE A 86 -0.49 1.03 -4.14
C ILE A 86 0.80 0.36 -3.68
N VAL A 87 0.93 -0.97 -3.86
CA VAL A 87 2.17 -1.69 -3.54
C VAL A 87 3.27 -1.25 -4.50
N THR A 88 2.99 -1.17 -5.81
CA THR A 88 3.95 -0.66 -6.80
C THR A 88 4.42 0.76 -6.46
N LYS A 89 3.50 1.67 -6.13
CA LYS A 89 3.83 3.04 -5.75
C LYS A 89 4.58 3.12 -4.42
N ALA A 90 4.15 2.39 -3.39
CA ALA A 90 4.80 2.40 -2.08
C ALA A 90 6.23 1.83 -2.15
N VAL A 91 6.44 0.73 -2.87
CA VAL A 91 7.77 0.20 -3.13
C VAL A 91 8.61 1.19 -3.93
N GLY A 92 8.03 1.81 -4.96
CA GLY A 92 8.66 2.86 -5.74
C GLY A 92 9.12 4.05 -4.90
N TYR A 93 8.29 4.57 -3.99
CA TYR A 93 8.66 5.62 -3.05
C TYR A 93 9.74 5.19 -2.07
N GLY A 94 9.68 3.94 -1.60
CA GLY A 94 10.74 3.36 -0.77
C GLY A 94 12.09 3.35 -1.49
N LEU A 95 12.11 2.89 -2.75
CA LEU A 95 13.31 2.92 -3.59
C LEU A 95 13.77 4.35 -3.86
N ALA A 96 12.87 5.26 -4.23
CA ALA A 96 13.18 6.67 -4.44
C ALA A 96 13.83 7.31 -3.20
N ALA A 97 13.31 7.04 -2.00
CA ALA A 97 13.89 7.54 -0.76
C ALA A 97 15.31 6.98 -0.51
N LEU A 98 15.55 5.70 -0.84
CA LEU A 98 16.88 5.08 -0.72
C LEU A 98 17.88 5.71 -1.70
N PHE A 99 17.51 5.88 -2.97
CA PHE A 99 18.36 6.52 -3.98
C PHE A 99 18.63 7.99 -3.65
N LEU A 100 17.61 8.73 -3.21
CA LEU A 100 17.80 10.09 -2.70
C LEU A 100 18.81 10.12 -1.55
N GLY A 101 18.67 9.22 -0.57
CA GLY A 101 19.63 9.10 0.53
C GLY A 101 21.05 8.85 0.05
N PHE A 102 21.23 7.99 -0.96
CA PHE A 102 22.54 7.75 -1.58
C PHE A 102 23.12 9.00 -2.26
N HIS A 103 22.31 9.74 -3.03
CA HIS A 103 22.74 11.02 -3.64
C HIS A 103 23.14 12.07 -2.60
N LEU A 104 22.39 12.18 -1.51
CA LEU A 104 22.71 13.10 -0.41
C LEU A 104 24.04 12.75 0.26
N LEU A 105 24.30 11.45 0.49
CA LEU A 105 25.55 10.98 1.10
C LEU A 105 26.78 11.24 0.20
N MET A 106 26.60 11.25 -1.12
CA MET A 106 27.66 11.58 -2.07
C MET A 106 27.83 13.09 -2.29
N GLY A 107 26.99 13.93 -1.69
CA GLY A 107 27.06 15.39 -1.84
C GLY A 107 26.61 15.88 -3.22
N ASN A 108 25.81 15.08 -3.94
CA ASN A 108 25.29 15.48 -5.24
C ASN A 108 24.30 16.66 -5.09
N PRO A 109 24.24 17.57 -6.08
CA PRO A 109 23.15 18.54 -6.16
C PRO A 109 21.81 17.80 -6.33
N VAL A 110 20.75 18.34 -5.73
CA VAL A 110 19.37 17.84 -5.84
C VAL A 110 18.55 18.77 -6.71
N PRO A 111 17.55 18.28 -7.48
CA PRO A 111 16.70 19.16 -8.27
C PRO A 111 15.86 20.07 -7.36
N ASP A 112 15.58 21.29 -7.82
CA ASP A 112 14.58 22.16 -7.21
C ASP A 112 13.26 21.98 -7.96
N ILE A 113 12.28 21.36 -7.29
CA ILE A 113 11.00 21.03 -7.89
C ILE A 113 10.13 22.28 -8.10
N ALA A 114 10.31 23.34 -7.31
CA ALA A 114 9.50 24.56 -7.45
C ALA A 114 9.90 25.35 -8.70
N THR A 115 11.18 25.32 -9.05
CA THR A 115 11.74 26.05 -10.19
C THR A 115 12.06 25.15 -11.38
N HIS A 116 11.70 23.85 -11.32
CA HIS A 116 12.03 22.83 -12.31
C HIS A 116 13.51 22.84 -12.73
N THR A 117 14.40 23.02 -11.76
CA THR A 117 15.85 23.11 -12.00
C THR A 117 16.52 21.78 -11.69
N GLU A 118 17.26 21.21 -12.63
CA GLU A 118 17.88 19.88 -12.51
C GLU A 118 18.95 19.80 -11.43
N ALA A 119 19.78 20.82 -11.30
CA ALA A 119 20.87 20.88 -10.32
C ALA A 119 20.70 22.09 -9.40
N SER A 120 20.38 21.82 -8.13
CA SER A 120 20.31 22.81 -7.06
C SER A 120 20.90 22.25 -5.76
N TYR A 121 20.93 23.07 -4.71
CA TYR A 121 21.28 22.64 -3.35
C TYR A 121 20.10 22.85 -2.38
N ASN A 122 18.86 22.77 -2.90
CA ASN A 122 17.65 22.93 -2.10
C ASN A 122 17.33 21.65 -1.31
N TYR A 123 17.99 21.49 -0.16
CA TYR A 123 17.79 20.36 0.75
C TYR A 123 16.61 20.55 1.72
N ALA A 124 15.69 21.49 1.43
CA ALA A 124 14.53 21.69 2.28
C ALA A 124 13.67 20.40 2.34
N PRO A 125 13.16 19.99 3.52
CA PRO A 125 12.43 18.73 3.66
C PRO A 125 11.23 18.59 2.71
N GLY A 126 10.53 19.70 2.41
CA GLY A 126 9.44 19.71 1.44
C GLY A 126 9.89 19.45 0.01
N ASN A 127 11.07 19.94 -0.39
CA ASN A 127 11.67 19.64 -1.70
C ASN A 127 12.08 18.17 -1.78
N LEU A 128 12.74 17.65 -0.73
CA LEU A 128 13.12 16.23 -0.65
C LEU A 128 11.91 15.30 -0.71
N ALA A 129 10.81 15.65 -0.03
CA ALA A 129 9.55 14.92 -0.13
C ALA A 129 8.97 14.99 -1.55
N ALA A 130 9.01 16.15 -2.20
CA ALA A 130 8.56 16.31 -3.59
C ALA A 130 9.37 15.48 -4.58
N ILE A 131 10.67 15.31 -4.35
CA ILE A 131 11.50 14.39 -5.13
C ILE A 131 11.04 12.93 -4.96
N VAL A 132 10.79 12.49 -3.73
CA VAL A 132 10.39 11.10 -3.45
C VAL A 132 8.98 10.80 -3.97
N PHE A 133 7.99 11.60 -3.59
CA PHE A 133 6.60 11.37 -3.97
C PHE A 133 6.33 11.74 -5.43
N GLY A 134 7.13 12.65 -5.99
CA GLY A 134 7.15 12.97 -7.42
C GLY A 134 8.04 12.08 -8.26
N SER A 135 8.61 11.00 -7.71
CA SER A 135 9.55 10.11 -8.41
C SER A 135 9.05 9.49 -9.71
N GLY A 136 7.76 9.62 -10.06
CA GLY A 136 7.26 9.18 -11.36
C GLY A 136 6.99 10.29 -12.36
N GLU A 137 7.42 11.51 -12.09
CA GLU A 137 7.62 12.58 -13.08
C GLU A 137 9.06 12.49 -13.64
N PRO A 138 9.31 12.95 -14.89
CA PRO A 138 10.60 12.76 -15.56
C PRO A 138 11.81 13.32 -14.81
N LEU A 139 11.75 14.58 -14.35
CA LEU A 139 12.86 15.27 -13.67
C LEU A 139 13.37 14.48 -12.46
N GLN A 140 12.44 14.07 -11.59
CA GLN A 140 12.70 13.35 -10.37
C GLN A 140 13.13 11.90 -10.68
N ALA A 141 12.47 11.24 -11.63
CA ALA A 141 12.78 9.87 -12.00
C ALA A 141 14.18 9.72 -12.61
N HIS A 142 14.57 10.63 -13.51
CA HIS A 142 15.89 10.64 -14.14
C HIS A 142 16.98 11.00 -13.13
N PHE A 143 16.74 11.98 -12.25
CA PHE A 143 17.64 12.28 -11.15
C PHE A 143 17.88 11.04 -10.25
N LEU A 144 16.81 10.35 -9.84
CA LEU A 144 16.90 9.26 -8.87
C LEU A 144 17.45 7.96 -9.46
N PHE A 145 17.14 7.64 -10.71
CA PHE A 145 17.38 6.31 -11.27
C PHE A 145 18.24 6.35 -12.55
N GLY A 146 18.59 7.53 -13.06
CA GLY A 146 19.21 7.71 -14.37
C GLY A 146 18.21 7.60 -15.53
N ASP A 147 18.65 7.89 -16.75
CA ASP A 147 17.77 8.06 -17.91
C ASP A 147 16.95 6.80 -18.25
N ILE A 148 17.60 5.64 -18.32
CA ILE A 148 16.98 4.39 -18.76
C ILE A 148 15.98 3.90 -17.70
N LEU A 149 16.43 3.74 -16.46
CA LEU A 149 15.58 3.24 -15.38
C LEU A 149 14.52 4.26 -14.98
N GLY A 150 14.84 5.55 -15.00
CA GLY A 150 13.90 6.63 -14.73
C GLY A 150 12.76 6.65 -15.74
N THR A 151 13.06 6.56 -17.04
CA THR A 151 12.04 6.45 -18.08
C THR A 151 11.15 5.22 -17.89
N GLY A 152 11.74 4.05 -17.62
CA GLY A 152 10.99 2.83 -17.31
C GLY A 152 10.08 2.98 -16.08
N PHE A 153 10.56 3.66 -15.04
CA PHE A 153 9.81 3.93 -13.83
C PHE A 153 8.64 4.91 -14.05
N VAL A 154 8.81 5.94 -14.87
CA VAL A 154 7.72 6.83 -15.29
C VAL A 154 6.58 6.04 -15.93
N TYR A 155 6.88 5.14 -16.89
CA TYR A 155 5.85 4.31 -17.52
C TYR A 155 5.19 3.33 -16.55
N LEU A 156 5.98 2.64 -15.72
CA LEU A 156 5.46 1.73 -14.70
C LEU A 156 4.50 2.46 -13.75
N THR A 157 4.88 3.66 -13.30
CA THR A 157 4.05 4.46 -12.39
C THR A 157 2.82 5.04 -13.05
N ALA A 158 2.83 5.30 -14.37
CA ALA A 158 1.65 5.68 -15.14
C ALA A 158 0.63 4.52 -15.24
N VAL A 159 1.10 3.30 -15.51
CA VAL A 159 0.23 2.10 -15.48
C VAL A 159 -0.35 1.90 -14.08
N ALA A 160 0.48 1.98 -13.04
CA ALA A 160 0.01 1.89 -11.66
C ALA A 160 -1.05 2.95 -11.34
N LEU A 161 -0.91 4.18 -11.86
CA LEU A 161 -1.89 5.25 -11.67
C LEU A 161 -3.25 4.91 -12.28
N ILE A 162 -3.28 4.36 -13.49
CA ILE A 162 -4.52 3.90 -14.14
C ILE A 162 -5.20 2.81 -13.27
N LEU A 163 -4.43 1.84 -12.80
CA LEU A 163 -4.94 0.80 -11.91
C LEU A 163 -5.47 1.37 -10.59
N ALA A 164 -4.81 2.40 -10.04
CA ALA A 164 -5.23 3.08 -8.82
C ALA A 164 -6.57 3.77 -8.99
N VAL A 165 -6.78 4.48 -10.11
CA VAL A 165 -8.04 5.14 -10.45
C VAL A 165 -9.15 4.12 -10.61
N VAL A 166 -8.97 3.14 -11.50
CA VAL A 166 -10.00 2.11 -11.79
C VAL A 166 -10.32 1.30 -10.53
N GLY A 167 -9.30 0.93 -9.75
CA GLY A 167 -9.43 0.20 -8.50
C GLY A 167 -10.22 0.97 -7.44
N ASN A 168 -9.87 2.24 -7.20
CA ASN A 168 -10.59 3.08 -6.25
C ASN A 168 -12.04 3.34 -6.69
N LEU A 169 -12.29 3.60 -7.98
CA LEU A 169 -13.65 3.82 -8.47
C LEU A 169 -14.55 2.61 -8.24
N HIS A 170 -14.07 1.39 -8.51
CA HIS A 170 -14.80 0.15 -8.21
C HIS A 170 -15.10 0.00 -6.71
N MET A 171 -14.11 0.29 -5.87
CA MET A 171 -14.28 0.22 -4.42
C MET A 171 -15.22 1.32 -3.89
N LEU A 172 -15.17 2.53 -4.43
CA LEU A 172 -16.04 3.63 -4.03
C LEU A 172 -17.49 3.37 -4.44
N TYR A 173 -17.70 2.95 -5.69
CA TYR A 173 -19.00 2.54 -6.21
C TYR A 173 -19.66 1.49 -5.31
N THR A 174 -18.89 0.47 -4.90
CA THR A 174 -19.41 -0.60 -4.05
C THR A 174 -19.66 -0.16 -2.61
N VAL A 175 -18.87 0.75 -2.04
CA VAL A 175 -19.18 1.37 -0.74
C VAL A 175 -20.47 2.18 -0.81
N LEU A 176 -20.65 3.01 -1.84
CA LEU A 176 -21.82 3.87 -1.99
C LEU A 176 -23.09 3.07 -2.25
N LYS A 177 -23.03 2.07 -3.14
CA LYS A 177 -24.21 1.28 -3.54
C LYS A 177 -24.57 0.18 -2.52
N ASN A 178 -23.59 -0.54 -2.00
CA ASN A 178 -23.80 -1.75 -1.20
C ASN A 178 -23.38 -1.61 0.27
N ARG A 179 -23.06 -0.37 0.70
CA ARG A 179 -22.70 0.00 2.08
C ARG A 179 -21.47 -0.70 2.66
N GLY A 180 -20.60 -1.31 1.85
CA GLY A 180 -19.25 -1.65 2.33
C GLY A 180 -18.56 -2.85 1.70
N ALA A 181 -17.34 -3.07 2.21
CA ALA A 181 -16.37 -4.08 1.80
C ALA A 181 -16.83 -5.54 1.90
N SER A 182 -17.71 -5.79 2.86
CA SER A 182 -18.16 -7.12 3.26
C SER A 182 -19.54 -7.47 2.72
N ALA A 183 -20.07 -6.66 1.79
CA ALA A 183 -21.37 -6.93 1.21
C ALA A 183 -21.34 -8.22 0.39
N ILE A 184 -22.29 -9.13 0.66
CA ILE A 184 -22.53 -10.34 -0.12
C ILE A 184 -23.71 -10.03 -1.05
N ILE A 185 -23.41 -9.86 -2.34
CA ILE A 185 -24.39 -9.46 -3.36
C ILE A 185 -24.74 -10.59 -4.32
N GLN A 186 -23.97 -11.67 -4.32
CA GLN A 186 -24.11 -12.84 -5.19
C GLN A 186 -23.91 -14.13 -4.41
N ASP A 187 -24.38 -15.24 -4.98
CA ASP A 187 -24.22 -16.57 -4.38
C ASP A 187 -22.75 -17.00 -4.43
N ILE A 188 -22.22 -17.39 -3.28
CA ILE A 188 -20.82 -17.80 -3.14
C ILE A 188 -20.66 -19.28 -3.55
N ASP A 189 -21.54 -20.12 -3.00
CA ASP A 189 -21.65 -21.54 -3.28
C ASP A 189 -23.10 -22.00 -3.14
N GLN A 190 -23.35 -23.29 -3.36
CA GLN A 190 -24.68 -23.87 -3.26
C GLN A 190 -25.23 -23.84 -1.82
N ALA A 191 -24.37 -23.95 -0.81
CA ALA A 191 -24.78 -23.96 0.60
C ALA A 191 -25.18 -22.56 1.09
N ALA A 192 -24.60 -21.50 0.53
CA ALA A 192 -24.88 -20.11 0.82
C ALA A 192 -25.82 -19.44 -0.20
N ARG A 193 -26.57 -20.22 -0.97
CA ARG A 193 -27.47 -19.70 -2.01
C ARG A 193 -28.55 -18.79 -1.40
N GLY A 194 -28.74 -17.63 -2.00
CA GLY A 194 -29.72 -16.62 -1.56
C GLY A 194 -29.28 -15.78 -0.36
N ILE A 195 -28.15 -16.09 0.28
CA ILE A 195 -27.65 -15.29 1.42
C ILE A 195 -27.12 -13.96 0.89
N ARG A 196 -27.72 -12.86 1.35
CA ARG A 196 -27.28 -11.50 1.06
C ARG A 196 -27.03 -10.76 2.36
N SER A 197 -25.99 -9.95 2.36
CA SER A 197 -25.63 -9.14 3.52
C SER A 197 -25.15 -7.79 3.06
N GLN A 198 -25.62 -6.73 3.71
CA GLN A 198 -25.07 -5.40 3.47
C GLN A 198 -23.72 -5.28 4.18
N GLY A 199 -22.79 -4.56 3.54
CA GLY A 199 -21.55 -4.21 4.20
C GLY A 199 -21.79 -3.24 5.35
N THR A 200 -20.80 -3.13 6.25
CA THR A 200 -20.75 -2.04 7.23
C THR A 200 -19.72 -1.01 6.78
N PRO A 201 -20.09 0.26 6.57
CA PRO A 201 -19.12 1.29 6.25
C PRO A 201 -18.32 1.58 7.53
N LYS A 202 -17.00 1.36 7.46
CA LYS A 202 -16.09 1.75 8.52
C LYS A 202 -15.51 3.12 8.16
N TRP A 203 -15.90 4.16 8.91
CA TRP A 203 -15.58 5.56 8.58
C TRP A 203 -14.08 5.84 8.53
N ASP A 204 -13.28 5.17 9.36
CA ASP A 204 -11.81 5.16 9.30
C ASP A 204 -11.30 4.74 7.91
N ARG A 205 -11.87 3.69 7.34
CA ARG A 205 -11.50 3.20 5.99
C ARG A 205 -11.98 4.13 4.89
N VAL A 206 -13.15 4.75 5.06
CA VAL A 206 -13.66 5.73 4.10
C VAL A 206 -12.76 6.96 4.07
N ALA A 207 -12.37 7.49 5.23
CA ALA A 207 -11.47 8.64 5.34
C ALA A 207 -10.11 8.37 4.66
N VAL A 208 -9.46 7.23 4.98
CA VAL A 208 -8.19 6.86 4.36
C VAL A 208 -8.32 6.67 2.84
N ARG A 209 -9.45 6.11 2.36
CA ARG A 209 -9.72 6.00 0.92
C ARG A 209 -9.86 7.35 0.23
N LEU A 210 -10.55 8.30 0.86
CA LEU A 210 -10.69 9.65 0.32
C LEU A 210 -9.34 10.37 0.27
N ILE A 211 -8.48 10.20 1.28
CA ILE A 211 -7.09 10.70 1.25
C ILE A 211 -6.33 10.09 0.07
N ILE A 212 -6.42 8.77 -0.11
CA ILE A 212 -5.73 8.10 -1.22
C ILE A 212 -6.29 8.52 -2.59
N PHE A 213 -7.59 8.76 -2.67
CA PHE A 213 -8.22 9.32 -3.86
C PHE A 213 -7.68 10.72 -4.17
N ALA A 214 -7.57 11.59 -3.15
CA ALA A 214 -6.97 12.91 -3.30
C ALA A 214 -5.49 12.84 -3.73
N ILE A 215 -4.72 11.88 -3.19
CA ILE A 215 -3.32 11.62 -3.60
C ILE A 215 -3.25 11.27 -5.08
N ILE A 216 -4.12 10.38 -5.55
CA ILE A 216 -4.16 9.95 -6.95
C ILE A 216 -4.46 11.13 -7.86
N TRP A 217 -5.45 11.96 -7.53
CA TRP A 217 -5.77 13.14 -8.32
C TRP A 217 -4.69 14.20 -8.29
N ALA A 218 -4.05 14.44 -7.15
CA ALA A 218 -2.90 15.33 -7.07
C ALA A 218 -1.73 14.84 -7.96
N ASP A 219 -1.46 13.53 -7.99
CA ASP A 219 -0.45 12.92 -8.89
C ASP A 219 -0.84 13.12 -10.37
N ILE A 220 -2.10 12.91 -10.73
CA ILE A 220 -2.61 13.12 -12.10
C ILE A 220 -2.44 14.58 -12.52
N LEU A 221 -2.88 15.53 -11.68
CA LEU A 221 -2.84 16.95 -12.01
C LEU A 221 -1.41 17.47 -12.15
N ALA A 222 -0.48 16.97 -11.33
CA ALA A 222 0.94 17.27 -11.45
C ALA A 222 1.53 16.71 -12.75
N ARG A 223 1.32 15.41 -13.04
CA ARG A 223 1.86 14.74 -14.24
C ARG A 223 1.32 15.27 -15.57
N LEU A 224 0.09 15.77 -15.58
CA LEU A 224 -0.52 16.38 -16.75
C LEU A 224 -0.11 17.85 -16.91
N HIS A 225 0.74 18.40 -16.03
CA HIS A 225 1.15 19.80 -16.01
C HIS A 225 -0.05 20.77 -16.00
N LEU A 226 -1.17 20.36 -15.37
CA LEU A 226 -2.35 21.21 -15.21
C LEU A 226 -2.19 22.15 -14.01
N ALA A 227 -1.41 21.73 -13.01
CA ALA A 227 -1.05 22.51 -11.83
C ALA A 227 0.22 21.92 -11.19
N ASP A 228 1.41 22.39 -11.58
CA ASP A 228 2.69 21.80 -11.14
C ASP A 228 2.86 21.80 -9.61
N TRP A 229 2.28 22.79 -8.91
CA TRP A 229 2.29 22.85 -7.44
C TRP A 229 1.53 21.69 -6.77
N MET A 230 0.72 20.92 -7.51
CA MET A 230 0.03 19.73 -6.99
C MET A 230 1.00 18.65 -6.52
N ILE A 231 2.25 18.65 -6.98
CA ILE A 231 3.27 17.72 -6.47
C ILE A 231 3.52 17.92 -4.97
N TYR A 232 3.43 19.17 -4.48
CA TYR A 232 3.57 19.48 -3.07
C TYR A 232 2.35 19.05 -2.26
N ILE A 233 1.15 19.11 -2.84
CA ILE A 233 -0.07 18.56 -2.22
C ILE A 233 0.00 17.04 -2.17
N HIS A 234 0.38 16.40 -3.27
CA HIS A 234 0.60 14.97 -3.35
C HIS A 234 1.61 14.52 -2.30
N SER A 235 2.73 15.23 -2.17
CA SER A 235 3.76 14.98 -1.15
C SER A 235 3.24 15.17 0.27
N ALA A 236 2.49 16.25 0.54
CA ALA A 236 1.89 16.49 1.85
C ALA A 236 0.92 15.36 2.23
N LEU A 237 0.05 14.95 1.32
CA LEU A 237 -0.88 13.85 1.54
C LEU A 237 -0.17 12.50 1.70
N GLY A 238 0.90 12.26 0.93
CA GLY A 238 1.78 11.11 1.07
C GLY A 238 2.45 11.06 2.45
N MET A 239 2.96 12.20 2.93
CA MET A 239 3.49 12.34 4.29
C MET A 239 2.42 12.13 5.36
N THR A 240 1.17 12.52 5.12
CA THR A 240 0.04 12.21 6.02
C THR A 240 -0.18 10.71 6.14
N LEU A 241 -0.18 9.97 5.02
CA LEU A 241 -0.31 8.52 5.06
C LEU A 241 0.88 7.87 5.74
N LEU A 242 2.10 8.38 5.52
CA LEU A 242 3.29 7.90 6.21
C LEU A 242 3.17 8.12 7.72
N LEU A 243 2.80 9.32 8.16
CA LEU A 243 2.54 9.64 9.58
C LEU A 243 1.51 8.69 10.19
N MET A 244 0.39 8.44 9.50
CA MET A 244 -0.69 7.58 9.96
C MET A 244 -0.36 6.08 9.84
N PHE A 245 0.66 5.71 9.07
CA PHE A 245 0.95 4.32 8.71
C PHE A 245 1.06 3.37 9.90
N PRO A 246 1.90 3.64 10.93
CA PRO A 246 2.05 2.73 12.07
C PRO A 246 0.82 2.69 12.98
N PHE A 247 -0.04 3.70 12.96
CA PHE A 247 -1.15 3.83 13.91
C PHE A 247 -2.52 3.43 13.35
N THR A 248 -2.58 3.04 12.07
CA THR A 248 -3.84 2.72 11.39
C THR A 248 -3.82 1.31 10.82
N TYR A 249 -4.94 0.92 10.20
CA TYR A 249 -5.02 -0.36 9.52
C TYR A 249 -3.97 -0.51 8.41
N LEU A 250 -3.37 0.58 7.90
CA LEU A 250 -2.35 0.56 6.84
C LEU A 250 -1.13 -0.30 7.17
N PHE A 251 -0.81 -0.44 8.47
CA PHE A 251 0.28 -1.30 8.92
C PHE A 251 0.10 -2.79 8.54
N HIS A 252 -1.11 -3.20 8.11
CA HIS A 252 -1.35 -4.51 7.50
C HIS A 252 -0.43 -4.80 6.31
N MET A 253 0.08 -3.78 5.60
CA MET A 253 1.01 -4.01 4.48
C MET A 253 2.30 -4.72 4.93
N ILE A 254 2.76 -4.47 6.16
CA ILE A 254 3.92 -5.17 6.75
C ILE A 254 3.48 -6.48 7.41
N TYR A 255 2.45 -6.43 8.27
CA TYR A 255 2.02 -7.63 9.00
C TYR A 255 1.47 -8.73 8.08
N ASN A 256 0.88 -8.42 6.93
CA ASN A 256 0.35 -9.43 6.02
C ASN A 256 1.43 -10.38 5.49
N VAL A 257 2.66 -9.90 5.28
CA VAL A 257 3.79 -10.77 4.85
C VAL A 257 4.12 -11.77 5.95
N ILE A 258 4.19 -11.31 7.20
CA ILE A 258 4.44 -12.14 8.38
C ILE A 258 3.26 -13.11 8.60
N ALA A 259 2.03 -12.62 8.53
CA ALA A 259 0.82 -13.40 8.70
C ALA A 259 0.70 -14.48 7.62
N LEU A 260 1.05 -14.17 6.36
CA LEU A 260 1.12 -15.14 5.28
C LEU A 260 2.11 -16.25 5.60
N ALA A 261 3.34 -15.91 6.03
CA ALA A 261 4.34 -16.90 6.38
C ALA A 261 3.88 -17.83 7.51
N TYR A 262 3.25 -17.27 8.56
CA TYR A 262 2.69 -18.06 9.66
C TYR A 262 1.48 -18.90 9.24
N SER A 263 0.56 -18.36 8.45
CA SER A 263 -0.61 -19.07 7.95
C SER A 263 -0.23 -20.19 6.98
N ALA A 264 0.76 -19.97 6.11
CA ALA A 264 1.31 -21.00 5.25
C ALA A 264 1.96 -22.13 6.08
N ARG A 265 2.78 -21.80 7.08
CA ARG A 265 3.34 -22.80 8.01
C ARG A 265 2.26 -23.58 8.76
N ARG A 266 1.17 -22.93 9.19
CA ARG A 266 0.01 -23.60 9.82
C ARG A 266 -0.69 -24.57 8.86
N ARG A 267 -0.87 -24.19 7.59
CA ARG A 267 -1.44 -25.06 6.55
C ARG A 267 -0.57 -26.27 6.25
N MET A 268 0.76 -26.12 6.27
CA MET A 268 1.69 -27.25 6.09
C MET A 268 1.51 -28.32 7.18
N VAL A 269 1.10 -27.95 8.40
CA VAL A 269 0.91 -28.85 9.55
C VAL A 269 -0.56 -29.17 9.85
N ARG A 270 -1.44 -29.12 8.84
CA ARG A 270 -2.86 -29.49 8.92
C ARG A 270 -3.72 -28.61 9.83
N THR A 271 -3.27 -27.40 10.16
CA THR A 271 -4.08 -26.45 10.92
C THR A 271 -4.92 -25.59 9.98
N VAL A 272 -6.19 -25.39 10.29
CA VAL A 272 -7.03 -24.39 9.61
C VAL A 272 -6.48 -23.01 9.96
N ALA A 273 -5.97 -22.31 8.95
CA ALA A 273 -5.39 -20.97 9.10
C ALA A 273 -6.47 -19.93 9.32
#